data_AF-A0A9W8B239-F1
#
_entry.id   AF-A0A9W8B239-F1
#
_cell.length_a   1.000
_cell.length_b   1.000
_cell.length_c   1.000
_cell.angle_alpha   90.00
_cell.angle_beta   90.00
_cell.angle_gamma   90.00
#
_symmetry.space_group_name_H-M   'P 1'
#
loop_
_entity.id
_entity.type
_entity.pdbx_description
1 polymer ?
#
loop_
_entity_poly.entity_id
_entity_poly.type
_entity_poly.pdbx_seq_one_letter_code
_entity_poly.pdbx_strand_id
1 'polypeptide(L)'
;MESAFGRLFRSSRLASFDPQIKQVYTAHGPDSRAHGVWGLKRDMPVGLRTKLVYLHALDTKEHQTNLSSAQSAVLHLRRWRENFPTSRKPVVPSSVPQTHIPSLNRKQWQAFLQFAASHKDEWRQLQSKDRADDMQDPHRTALTGVALA
;
A
#
# COMPACT_ATOMS: atom_id res chain seq x y z
N MET A 1 15.36 25.03 11.23
CA MET A 1 14.42 24.88 12.36
C MET A 1 13.03 24.70 11.79
N GLU A 2 12.36 23.62 12.14
CA GLU A 2 10.99 23.39 11.70
C GLU A 2 10.00 24.12 12.59
N SER A 3 9.01 24.81 12.00
CA SER A 3 8.01 25.56 12.77
C SER A 3 7.16 24.62 13.64
N ALA A 4 6.66 25.11 14.77
CA ALA A 4 5.77 24.33 15.65
C ALA A 4 4.53 23.81 14.90
N PHE A 5 4.00 24.62 13.98
CA PHE A 5 2.91 24.22 13.09
C PHE A 5 3.31 23.06 12.17
N GLY A 6 4.49 23.08 11.55
CA GLY A 6 4.95 22.01 10.65
C GLY A 6 5.07 20.65 11.35
N ARG A 7 5.43 20.65 12.64
CA ARG A 7 5.44 19.43 13.47
C ARG A 7 4.03 18.91 13.74
N LEU A 8 3.09 19.79 14.11
CA LEU A 8 1.69 19.42 14.35
C LEU A 8 0.97 18.98 13.07
N PHE A 9 1.27 19.62 11.95
CA PHE A 9 0.66 19.27 10.67
C PHE A 9 1.07 17.86 10.23
N ARG A 10 2.36 17.48 10.36
CA ARG A 10 2.83 16.14 10.03
C ARG A 10 2.19 15.02 10.86
N SER A 11 1.90 15.28 12.13
CA SER A 11 1.21 14.32 13.00
C SER A 11 -0.32 14.40 12.91
N SER A 12 -0.87 15.33 12.12
CA SER A 12 -2.31 15.47 11.94
C SER A 12 -2.90 14.31 11.14
N ARG A 13 -4.17 13.99 11.41
CA ARG A 13 -4.91 12.96 10.66
C ARG A 13 -5.11 13.33 9.19
N LEU A 14 -5.13 14.62 8.87
CA LEU A 14 -5.25 15.10 7.50
C LEU A 14 -3.98 14.83 6.69
N ALA A 15 -2.80 14.91 7.31
CA ALA A 15 -1.54 14.61 6.64
C ALA A 15 -1.34 13.12 6.32
N SER A 16 -2.08 12.22 6.98
CA SER A 16 -2.10 10.79 6.66
C SER A 16 -2.90 10.46 5.40
N PHE A 17 -3.58 11.45 4.78
CA PHE A 17 -4.38 11.23 3.58
C PHE A 17 -3.49 10.96 2.35
N ASP A 18 -3.74 9.82 1.69
CA ASP A 18 -3.15 9.47 0.39
C ASP A 18 -4.28 9.12 -0.60
N PRO A 19 -4.42 9.84 -1.73
CA PRO A 19 -5.41 9.53 -2.78
C PRO A 19 -5.29 8.13 -3.38
N GLN A 20 -4.10 7.53 -3.40
CA GLN A 20 -3.88 6.20 -3.97
C GLN A 20 -4.44 5.10 -3.07
N ILE A 21 -4.51 5.37 -1.77
CA ILE A 21 -5.02 4.43 -0.78
C ILE A 21 -6.52 4.70 -0.61
N LYS A 22 -7.35 3.70 -0.93
CA LYS A 22 -8.80 3.74 -0.70
C LYS A 22 -9.12 3.60 0.79
N GLN A 23 -8.73 4.59 1.58
CA GLN A 23 -8.97 4.64 3.02
C GLN A 23 -10.42 5.03 3.30
N VAL A 24 -11.02 4.38 4.29
CA VAL A 24 -12.37 4.69 4.77
C VAL A 24 -12.28 5.74 5.87
N TYR A 25 -13.01 6.82 5.68
CA TYR A 25 -13.18 7.88 6.68
C TYR A 25 -14.56 7.77 7.34
N THR A 26 -14.58 8.06 8.64
CA THR A 26 -15.78 8.11 9.46
C THR A 26 -15.77 9.39 10.28
N ALA A 27 -16.92 10.04 10.35
CA ALA A 27 -17.14 11.14 11.26
C ALA A 27 -18.11 10.72 12.37
N HIS A 28 -17.90 11.28 13.56
CA HIS A 28 -18.65 10.96 14.77
C HIS A 28 -19.16 12.26 15.40
N GLY A 29 -20.31 12.18 16.07
CA GLY A 29 -20.90 13.30 16.81
C GLY A 29 -22.13 13.93 16.14
N PRO A 30 -22.85 14.79 16.89
CA PRO A 30 -24.06 15.47 16.40
C PRO A 30 -23.75 16.46 15.28
N ASP A 31 -22.65 17.19 15.37
CA ASP A 31 -22.28 18.26 14.41
C ASP A 31 -21.94 17.70 13.04
N SER A 32 -21.34 16.51 12.97
CA SER A 32 -21.06 15.85 11.69
C SER A 32 -22.34 15.55 10.92
N ARG A 33 -23.43 15.20 11.61
CA ARG A 33 -24.71 14.88 10.99
C ARG A 33 -25.58 16.13 10.76
N ALA A 34 -25.54 17.09 11.66
CA ALA A 34 -26.33 18.30 11.57
C ALA A 34 -25.74 19.33 10.61
N HIS A 35 -24.41 19.50 10.65
CA HIS A 35 -23.69 20.55 9.93
C HIS A 35 -22.76 20.01 8.83
N GLY A 36 -22.57 18.68 8.75
CA GLY A 36 -21.67 18.11 7.75
C GLY A 36 -20.19 18.29 8.08
N VAL A 37 -19.84 18.49 9.36
CA VAL A 37 -18.44 18.62 9.78
C VAL A 37 -17.76 17.26 9.77
N TRP A 38 -16.82 17.05 8.84
CA TRP A 38 -16.05 15.79 8.70
C TRP A 38 -14.55 15.96 8.92
N GLY A 39 -14.09 17.16 9.29
CA GLY A 39 -12.66 17.46 9.43
C GLY A 39 -11.93 17.49 8.07
N LEU A 40 -12.66 17.80 7.01
CA LEU A 40 -12.16 17.94 5.64
C LEU A 40 -12.03 19.44 5.29
N LYS A 41 -11.52 19.73 4.09
CA LYS A 41 -11.37 21.11 3.63
C LYS A 41 -12.71 21.87 3.55
N ARG A 42 -13.79 21.19 3.19
CA ARG A 42 -15.15 21.73 3.15
C ARG A 42 -16.09 20.80 3.91
N ASP A 43 -17.18 21.37 4.40
CA ASP A 43 -18.24 20.60 5.02
C ASP A 43 -19.01 19.78 3.97
N MET A 44 -19.51 18.65 4.43
CA MET A 44 -20.25 17.69 3.65
C MET A 44 -21.71 18.09 3.52
N PRO A 45 -22.39 17.73 2.42
CA PRO A 45 -23.82 17.93 2.31
C PRO A 45 -24.56 17.20 3.44
N VAL A 46 -25.44 17.92 4.17
CA VAL A 46 -26.23 17.37 5.29
C VAL A 46 -27.15 16.22 4.84
N GLY A 47 -27.52 16.19 3.56
CA GLY A 47 -28.28 15.10 2.95
C GLY A 47 -27.52 13.77 2.83
N LEU A 48 -26.20 13.76 3.07
CA LEU A 48 -25.37 12.56 2.99
C LEU A 48 -25.68 11.61 4.16
N ARG A 49 -26.40 10.53 3.87
CA ARG A 49 -26.80 9.54 4.89
C ARG A 49 -25.70 8.53 5.23
N THR A 50 -24.61 8.50 4.46
CA THR A 50 -23.57 7.48 4.60
C THR A 50 -22.53 7.87 5.63
N LYS A 51 -22.35 7.05 6.67
CA LYS A 51 -21.36 7.26 7.73
C LYS A 51 -19.92 6.86 7.35
N LEU A 52 -19.77 6.11 6.25
CA LEU A 52 -18.53 5.51 5.79
C LEU A 52 -18.27 6.00 4.37
N VAL A 53 -17.17 6.71 4.16
CA VAL A 53 -16.88 7.41 2.90
C VAL A 53 -15.45 7.14 2.47
N TYR A 54 -15.26 6.90 1.16
CA TYR A 54 -13.97 6.98 0.50
C TYR A 54 -13.73 8.40 0.01
N LEU A 55 -12.53 8.90 0.24
CA LEU A 55 -12.12 10.22 -0.20
C LEU A 55 -11.10 10.09 -1.33
N HIS A 56 -11.42 10.63 -2.50
CA HIS A 56 -10.53 10.55 -3.68
C HIS A 56 -9.66 11.79 -3.80
N ALA A 57 -10.21 12.95 -3.46
CA ALA A 57 -9.50 14.22 -3.45
C ALA A 57 -10.10 15.15 -2.41
N LEU A 58 -9.24 15.87 -1.67
CA LEU A 58 -9.68 16.88 -0.71
C LEU A 58 -10.36 18.07 -1.41
N ASP A 59 -9.84 18.45 -2.57
CA ASP A 59 -10.38 19.51 -3.41
C ASP A 59 -10.14 19.18 -4.88
N THR A 60 -11.18 19.23 -5.70
CA THR A 60 -11.09 19.13 -7.16
C THR A 60 -10.99 20.51 -7.79
N LYS A 61 -10.73 20.57 -9.10
CA LYS A 61 -10.81 21.83 -9.87
C LYS A 61 -12.18 22.50 -9.77
N GLU A 62 -13.22 21.71 -9.53
CA GLU A 62 -14.61 22.16 -9.39
C GLU A 62 -14.91 22.70 -8.00
N HIS A 63 -13.91 22.79 -7.12
CA HIS A 63 -14.08 23.26 -5.75
C HIS A 63 -15.06 22.38 -4.96
N GLN A 64 -14.99 21.06 -5.17
CA GLN A 64 -15.77 20.07 -4.43
C GLN A 64 -14.86 18.99 -3.85
N THR A 65 -15.29 18.39 -2.74
CA THR A 65 -14.62 17.21 -2.19
C THR A 65 -15.16 15.99 -2.92
N ASN A 66 -14.28 15.25 -3.60
CA ASN A 66 -14.69 14.07 -4.34
C ASN A 66 -14.74 12.86 -3.42
N LEU A 67 -15.91 12.24 -3.33
CA LEU A 67 -16.22 11.22 -2.35
C LEU A 67 -17.20 10.18 -2.86
N SER A 68 -17.07 8.96 -2.35
CA SER A 68 -17.99 7.87 -2.64
C SER A 68 -18.32 7.06 -1.38
N SER A 69 -19.47 6.39 -1.38
CA SER A 69 -19.87 5.56 -0.23
C SER A 69 -18.95 4.34 -0.08
N ALA A 70 -18.46 4.11 1.13
CA ALA A 70 -17.68 2.92 1.49
C ALA A 70 -18.51 1.85 2.22
N GLN A 71 -19.82 2.08 2.40
CA GLN A 71 -20.67 1.20 3.20
C GLN A 71 -20.69 -0.24 2.68
N SER A 72 -20.85 -0.43 1.38
CA SER A 72 -20.93 -1.76 0.77
C SER A 72 -19.66 -2.59 1.01
N ALA A 73 -18.50 -1.98 0.78
CA ALA A 73 -17.20 -2.63 0.98
C ALA A 73 -16.96 -2.99 2.45
N VAL A 74 -17.24 -2.07 3.38
CA VAL A 74 -17.06 -2.32 4.82
C VAL A 74 -18.03 -3.39 5.32
N LEU A 75 -19.30 -3.33 4.92
CA LEU A 75 -20.29 -4.35 5.30
C LEU A 75 -19.95 -5.71 4.69
N HIS A 76 -19.45 -5.76 3.46
CA HIS A 76 -18.97 -6.99 2.85
C HIS A 76 -17.80 -7.56 3.66
N LEU A 77 -16.80 -6.75 4.01
CA LEU A 77 -15.68 -7.21 4.85
C LEU A 77 -16.15 -7.72 6.23
N ARG A 78 -17.17 -7.09 6.83
CA ARG A 78 -17.77 -7.58 8.08
C ARG A 78 -18.43 -8.94 7.90
N ARG A 79 -19.31 -9.07 6.90
CA ARG A 79 -19.97 -10.34 6.56
C ARG A 79 -18.96 -11.44 6.23
N TRP A 80 -17.90 -11.11 5.51
CA TRP A 80 -16.81 -12.04 5.20
C TRP A 80 -16.12 -12.54 6.47
N ARG A 81 -15.80 -11.63 7.40
CA ARG A 81 -15.19 -11.98 8.69
C ARG A 81 -16.13 -12.83 9.57
N GLU A 82 -17.42 -12.55 9.53
CA GLU A 82 -18.44 -13.31 10.25
C GLU A 82 -18.57 -14.73 9.69
N ASN A 83 -18.56 -14.90 8.37
CA ASN A 83 -18.69 -16.20 7.71
C ASN A 83 -17.41 -17.04 7.73
N PHE A 84 -16.23 -16.41 7.75
CA PHE A 84 -14.93 -17.07 7.65
C PHE A 84 -13.96 -16.66 8.78
N PRO A 85 -14.24 -17.06 10.04
CA PRO A 85 -13.43 -16.66 11.20
C PRO A 85 -12.00 -17.24 11.18
N THR A 86 -11.78 -18.36 10.48
CA THR A 86 -10.48 -19.01 10.32
C THR A 86 -9.67 -18.48 9.13
N SER A 87 -10.21 -17.54 8.35
CA SER A 87 -9.50 -16.99 7.19
C SER A 87 -8.22 -16.26 7.64
N ARG A 88 -7.08 -16.66 7.07
CA ARG A 88 -5.81 -16.00 7.31
C ARG A 88 -5.69 -14.78 6.40
N LYS A 89 -5.06 -13.72 6.89
CA LYS A 89 -4.72 -12.57 6.05
C LYS A 89 -3.83 -13.07 4.90
N PRO A 90 -4.04 -12.60 3.66
CA PRO A 90 -3.14 -12.93 2.57
C PRO A 90 -1.71 -12.51 2.97
N VAL A 91 -0.75 -13.36 2.64
CA VAL A 91 0.67 -13.05 2.85
C VAL A 91 0.98 -11.79 2.06
N VAL A 92 1.56 -10.79 2.72
CA VAL A 92 1.99 -9.57 2.04
C VAL A 92 2.95 -10.00 0.93
N PRO A 93 2.70 -9.63 -0.34
CA PRO A 93 3.59 -10.00 -1.42
C PRO A 93 5.01 -9.54 -1.09
N SER A 94 6.00 -10.38 -1.38
CA SER A 94 7.39 -10.02 -1.16
C SER A 94 7.70 -8.70 -1.87
N SER A 95 8.51 -7.83 -1.24
CA SER A 95 8.98 -6.59 -1.87
C SER A 95 9.79 -6.86 -3.15
N VAL A 96 10.31 -8.08 -3.29
CA VAL A 96 10.92 -8.56 -4.52
C VAL A 96 9.82 -8.75 -5.57
N PRO A 97 9.86 -8.00 -6.69
CA PRO A 97 8.91 -8.20 -7.77
C PRO A 97 9.11 -9.60 -8.34
N GLN A 98 8.16 -10.51 -8.07
CA GLN A 98 8.13 -11.82 -8.70
C GLN A 98 7.60 -11.64 -10.12
N THR A 99 8.51 -11.45 -11.09
CA THR A 99 8.14 -11.53 -12.50
C THR A 99 7.86 -12.99 -12.84
N HIS A 100 6.59 -13.33 -13.03
CA HIS A 100 6.21 -14.63 -13.58
C HIS A 100 6.65 -14.70 -15.05
N ILE A 101 7.85 -15.22 -15.29
CA ILE A 101 8.47 -15.34 -16.63
C ILE A 101 7.49 -15.91 -17.67
N PRO A 102 6.69 -16.97 -17.38
CA PRO A 102 5.78 -17.54 -18.38
C PRO A 102 4.61 -16.63 -18.77
N SER A 103 4.22 -15.67 -17.93
CA SER A 103 3.10 -14.77 -18.22
C SER A 103 3.51 -13.49 -18.94
N LEU A 104 4.81 -13.29 -19.20
CA LEU A 104 5.29 -12.06 -19.83
C LEU A 104 4.95 -12.02 -21.32
N ASN A 105 4.38 -10.90 -21.76
CA ASN A 105 4.24 -10.62 -23.20
C ASN A 105 5.62 -10.33 -23.81
N ARG A 106 5.80 -10.54 -25.11
CA ARG A 106 7.07 -10.32 -25.84
C ARG A 106 7.69 -8.94 -25.59
N LYS A 107 6.89 -7.87 -25.55
CA LYS A 107 7.37 -6.51 -25.25
C LYS A 107 7.89 -6.41 -23.81
N GLN A 108 7.18 -7.01 -22.86
CA GLN A 108 7.58 -7.04 -21.45
C GLN A 108 8.84 -7.90 -21.25
N TRP A 109 8.96 -8.99 -22.00
CA TRP A 109 10.15 -9.84 -22.02
C TRP A 109 11.39 -9.09 -22.53
N GLN A 110 11.27 -8.32 -23.61
CA GLN A 110 12.36 -7.49 -24.11
C GLN A 110 12.79 -6.42 -23.09
N ALA A 111 11.83 -5.74 -22.47
CA ALA A 111 12.11 -4.77 -21.42
C ALA A 111 12.80 -5.43 -20.20
N PHE A 112 12.36 -6.63 -19.82
CA PHE A 112 12.99 -7.42 -18.76
C PHE A 112 14.43 -7.80 -19.11
N LEU A 113 14.71 -8.24 -20.34
CA LEU A 113 16.08 -8.55 -20.76
C LEU A 113 16.99 -7.31 -20.76
N GLN A 114 16.47 -6.14 -21.16
CA GLN A 114 17.22 -4.88 -21.08
C GLN A 114 17.52 -4.50 -19.62
N PHE A 115 16.53 -4.63 -18.74
CA PHE A 115 16.71 -4.42 -17.29
C PHE A 115 17.74 -5.40 -16.69
N ALA A 116 17.69 -6.68 -17.05
CA ALA A 116 18.65 -7.67 -16.59
C ALA A 116 20.07 -7.38 -17.13
N ALA A 117 20.18 -6.92 -18.37
CA ALA A 117 21.46 -6.55 -18.96
C ALA A 117 22.10 -5.35 -18.24
N SER A 118 21.31 -4.36 -17.80
CA SER A 118 21.84 -3.19 -17.08
C SER A 118 22.29 -3.50 -15.66
N HIS A 119 21.69 -4.49 -14.99
CA HIS A 119 22.03 -4.89 -13.61
C HIS A 119 23.11 -5.98 -13.54
N LYS A 120 23.73 -6.33 -14.67
CA LYS A 120 24.74 -7.39 -14.77
C LYS A 120 25.93 -7.19 -13.83
N ASP A 121 26.38 -5.94 -13.66
CA ASP A 121 27.56 -5.64 -12.86
C ASP A 121 27.27 -5.68 -11.36
N GLU A 122 26.08 -5.24 -10.93
CA GLU A 122 25.61 -5.40 -9.55
C GLU A 122 25.53 -6.89 -9.16
N TRP A 123 25.03 -7.73 -10.07
CA TRP A 123 24.98 -9.18 -9.86
C TRP A 123 26.37 -9.80 -9.69
N ARG A 124 27.36 -9.34 -10.47
CA ARG A 124 28.74 -9.80 -10.33
C ARG A 124 29.34 -9.40 -8.98
N GLN A 125 29.04 -8.18 -8.51
CA GLN A 125 29.47 -7.72 -7.19
C GLN A 125 28.85 -8.58 -6.08
N LEU A 126 27.56 -8.87 -6.16
CA LEU A 126 26.88 -9.75 -5.20
C LEU A 126 27.46 -11.18 -5.21
N GLN A 127 27.71 -11.77 -6.38
CA GLN A 127 28.36 -13.09 -6.47
C GLN A 127 29.77 -13.11 -5.87
N SER A 128 30.53 -12.03 -6.05
CA SER A 128 31.87 -11.92 -5.45
C SER A 128 31.81 -11.80 -3.93
N LYS A 129 30.79 -11.10 -3.41
CA LYS A 129 30.53 -10.96 -1.98
C LYS A 129 30.11 -12.28 -1.35
N ASP A 130 29.15 -12.99 -1.95
CA ASP A 130 28.72 -14.30 -1.47
C ASP A 130 29.90 -15.30 -1.44
N ARG A 131 30.75 -15.30 -2.47
CA ARG A 131 31.98 -16.12 -2.50
C ARG A 131 32.99 -15.75 -1.41
N ALA A 132 33.11 -14.47 -1.07
CA ALA A 132 34.00 -14.01 -0.01
C ALA A 132 33.45 -14.39 1.38
N ASP A 133 32.14 -14.31 1.58
CA ASP A 133 31.45 -14.72 2.81
C ASP A 133 31.55 -16.25 3.01
N ASP A 134 31.43 -17.05 1.95
CA ASP A 134 31.64 -18.51 1.98
C ASP A 134 33.08 -18.92 2.36
N MET A 135 34.08 -18.09 2.01
CA MET A 135 35.48 -18.31 2.42
C MET A 135 35.73 -17.98 3.90
N GLN A 136 34.89 -17.16 4.52
CA GLN A 136 35.03 -16.74 5.92
C GLN A 136 34.28 -17.67 6.89
N ASP A 137 33.19 -18.31 6.46
CA ASP A 137 32.39 -19.25 7.27
C ASP A 137 32.15 -20.61 6.56
N PRO A 138 33.08 -21.59 6.64
CA PRO A 138 32.99 -22.86 5.90
C PRO A 138 31.85 -23.79 6.35
N HIS A 139 31.22 -23.53 7.49
CA HIS A 139 30.10 -24.34 8.00
C HIS A 139 28.76 -24.02 7.32
N ARG A 140 28.64 -22.92 6.57
CA ARG A 140 27.39 -22.49 5.91
C ARG A 140 27.12 -23.26 4.61
N THR A 141 28.18 -23.68 3.91
CA THR A 141 28.13 -24.37 2.61
C THR A 141 27.58 -25.79 2.70
N ALA A 142 27.64 -26.43 3.89
CA ALA A 142 27.19 -27.81 4.09
C ALA A 142 25.66 -27.99 4.02
N LEU A 143 24.88 -26.92 4.19
CA LEU A 143 23.40 -26.99 4.27
C LEU A 143 22.69 -26.66 2.95
N THR A 144 23.34 -25.95 2.03
CA THR A 144 22.75 -25.56 0.73
C THR A 144 22.89 -26.62 -0.37
N GLY A 145 23.79 -27.60 -0.20
CA GLY A 145 24.01 -28.69 -1.17
C GLY A 145 22.93 -29.78 -1.25
N VAL A 146 21.92 -29.76 -0.38
CA VAL A 146 20.88 -30.81 -0.30
C VAL A 146 19.59 -30.43 -1.07
N ALA A 147 19.45 -29.20 -1.56
CA ALA A 147 18.18 -28.72 -2.14
C ALA A 147 18.04 -28.88 -3.67
N LEU A 148 18.97 -29.56 -4.35
CA LEU A 148 18.92 -29.83 -5.79
C LEU A 148 19.29 -31.29 -6.08
N ALA A 149 18.35 -32.19 -5.78
CA ALA A 149 18.28 -33.55 -6.31
C ALA A 149 16.81 -33.91 -6.56
#